data_AF-A0AAW0FPD5-F1
#
_entry.id   AF-A0AAW0FPD5-F1
#
_cell.length_a   1.000
_cell.length_b   1.000
_cell.length_c   1.000
_cell.angle_alpha   90.00
_cell.angle_beta   90.00
_cell.angle_gamma   90.00
#
_symmetry.space_group_name_H-M   'P 1'
#
loop_
_entity.id
_entity.type
_entity.pdbx_description
1 polymer ?
#
loop_
_entity_poly.entity_id
_entity_poly.type
_entity_poly.pdbx_seq_one_letter_code
_entity_poly.pdbx_strand_id
1 'polypeptide(L)'
;MGTNWVKQNGASVDGLVEVSGLTSYKGEGLQFVKGKEYKNVGQMAVQPGSAKCTYGTGCFLLYNTGSRKLISEHGTLTTIGYWFPSLEGDDSKPHYALEGSIAVAGSIIQWLRDNLKLIENAKDIGPLASQVDNSGGVVFIPAFSGLYAPYWDGGARGSIFGMTQYTSSSHIARAALEGVCFQVRAILRAMASDAGASEDFLEEALTKQNEKKPLSSLAVDGGMSKADEVLQIQADILGPCVTVKRAAISECTALGAAIAAGVSFKDPNERVWKDFDDVLAKLHGEDDSDNKFVAQLPDNERRRIWKRWESAVSRAKDVFHY
;
A
#
# COMPACT_ATOMS: atom_id res chain seq x y z
N MET A 1 -27.48 0.40 9.52
CA MET A 1 -27.03 -0.03 10.87
C MET A 1 -25.54 0.24 11.12
N GLY A 2 -24.91 1.23 10.45
CA GLY A 2 -23.47 1.51 10.57
C GLY A 2 -23.07 2.69 11.47
N THR A 3 -24.04 3.42 12.05
CA THR A 3 -23.78 4.65 12.82
C THR A 3 -23.71 4.47 14.34
N ASN A 4 -24.02 3.26 14.85
CA ASN A 4 -24.15 3.01 16.30
C ASN A 4 -22.92 2.41 16.98
N TRP A 5 -21.89 1.96 16.24
CA TRP A 5 -20.71 1.35 16.87
C TRP A 5 -19.78 2.39 17.51
N VAL A 6 -19.72 3.61 16.95
CA VAL A 6 -18.88 4.71 17.46
C VAL A 6 -19.45 5.33 18.75
N LYS A 7 -20.76 5.22 19.00
CA LYS A 7 -21.42 5.83 20.17
C LYS A 7 -21.40 4.95 21.43
N GLN A 8 -21.25 3.63 21.31
CA GLN A 8 -21.38 2.74 22.47
C GLN A 8 -20.09 2.55 23.29
N ASN A 9 -18.93 3.00 22.81
CA ASN A 9 -17.65 2.83 23.51
C ASN A 9 -17.01 4.13 24.05
N GLY A 10 -17.78 5.22 24.19
CA GLY A 10 -17.40 6.33 25.09
C GLY A 10 -16.02 6.96 24.86
N ALA A 11 -15.53 7.03 23.62
CA ALA A 11 -14.35 7.83 23.29
C ALA A 11 -14.79 9.29 23.09
N SER A 12 -14.75 10.09 24.16
CA SER A 12 -14.87 11.54 24.08
C SER A 12 -13.76 12.09 23.18
N VAL A 13 -14.15 12.72 22.07
CA VAL A 13 -13.26 13.44 21.16
C VAL A 13 -12.99 14.82 21.75
N ASP A 14 -12.23 14.86 22.85
CA ASP A 14 -11.72 16.11 23.46
C ASP A 14 -10.52 15.83 24.40
N GLY A 15 -9.71 14.83 24.05
CA GLY A 15 -8.45 14.54 24.72
C GLY A 15 -7.29 14.75 23.77
N LEU A 16 -6.57 15.86 23.90
CA LEU A 16 -5.15 15.89 23.56
C LEU A 16 -4.51 14.75 24.35
N VAL A 17 -4.27 13.61 23.70
CA VAL A 17 -3.32 12.64 24.22
C VAL A 17 -1.98 13.29 24.03
N GLU A 18 -1.53 13.98 25.08
CA GLU A 18 -0.13 14.34 25.25
C GLU A 18 0.64 13.02 25.24
N VAL A 19 1.21 12.66 24.08
CA VAL A 19 2.17 11.56 24.00
C VAL A 19 3.45 12.09 24.63
N SER A 20 3.49 12.08 25.96
CA SER A 20 4.68 12.38 26.75
C SER A 20 5.72 11.29 26.47
N GLY A 21 6.54 11.53 25.45
CA GLY A 21 7.54 10.59 24.96
C GLY A 21 8.73 11.27 24.28
N LEU A 22 9.00 12.54 24.56
CA LEU A 22 10.23 13.21 24.18
C LEU A 22 11.37 12.72 25.09
N THR A 23 12.01 11.61 24.71
CA THR A 23 13.34 11.30 25.24
C THR A 23 14.37 11.85 24.27
N SER A 24 14.84 13.07 24.51
CA SER A 24 16.05 13.57 23.85
C SER A 24 17.22 12.70 24.27
N TYR A 25 17.87 11.98 23.35
CA TYR A 25 19.19 11.45 23.63
C TYR A 25 20.14 12.64 23.74
N LYS A 26 20.65 12.92 24.95
CA LYS A 26 21.64 13.97 25.18
C LYS A 26 23.00 13.45 24.69
N GLY A 27 23.29 13.74 23.43
CA GLY A 27 24.55 13.48 22.76
C GLY A 27 24.29 13.56 21.26
N GLU A 28 24.76 14.65 20.64
CA GLU A 28 24.70 14.92 19.19
C GLU A 28 23.29 15.09 18.60
N GLY A 29 22.76 16.33 18.65
CA GLY A 29 21.86 16.94 17.63
C GLY A 29 20.55 16.27 17.19
N LEU A 30 20.28 15.00 17.52
CA LEU A 30 19.23 14.18 16.94
C LEU A 30 17.95 14.27 17.77
N GLN A 31 17.01 15.10 17.31
CA GLN A 31 15.62 15.03 17.76
C GLN A 31 14.90 13.93 16.97
N PHE A 32 14.86 12.71 17.52
CA PHE A 32 13.95 11.68 17.03
C PHE A 32 12.57 11.90 17.65
N VAL A 33 11.54 12.04 16.82
CA VAL A 33 10.17 11.76 17.26
C VAL A 33 10.01 10.24 17.25
N LYS A 34 9.83 9.64 18.44
CA LYS A 34 9.48 8.23 18.57
C LYS A 34 8.08 8.01 17.98
N GLY A 35 8.02 7.50 16.76
CA GLY A 35 6.78 7.20 16.07
C GLY A 35 7.04 6.61 14.69
N LYS A 36 5.99 6.08 14.06
CA LYS A 36 5.99 5.55 12.68
C LYS A 36 6.11 6.68 11.62
N GLU A 37 6.65 7.84 11.98
CA GLU A 37 6.55 9.16 11.30
C GLU A 37 7.65 9.41 10.27
N TYR A 38 8.03 8.36 9.54
CA TYR A 38 8.98 8.41 8.41
C TYR A 38 8.78 7.23 7.45
N LYS A 39 7.67 6.50 7.57
CA LYS A 39 7.44 5.24 6.83
C LYS A 39 7.37 5.41 5.32
N ASN A 40 6.98 6.58 4.84
CA ASN A 40 6.95 6.93 3.42
C ASN A 40 8.28 7.52 2.92
N VAL A 41 9.16 7.96 3.83
CA VAL A 41 10.45 8.58 3.51
C VAL A 41 11.41 7.60 2.85
N GLY A 42 11.50 6.36 3.35
CA GLY A 42 12.43 5.37 2.78
C GLY A 42 12.12 4.92 1.35
N GLN A 43 10.92 5.22 0.86
CA GLN A 43 10.50 4.98 -0.53
C GLN A 43 10.36 6.28 -1.33
N MET A 44 10.76 7.40 -0.73
CA MET A 44 10.60 8.75 -1.26
C MET A 44 9.17 9.06 -1.72
N ALA A 45 8.17 8.49 -1.04
CA ALA A 45 6.75 8.82 -1.19
C ALA A 45 6.41 10.09 -0.37
N VAL A 46 7.19 11.15 -0.60
CA VAL A 46 7.16 12.40 0.16
C VAL A 46 6.33 13.50 -0.53
N GLN A 47 5.98 13.31 -1.80
CA GLN A 47 5.15 14.26 -2.55
C GLN A 47 3.66 13.96 -2.39
N PRO A 48 2.77 14.97 -2.34
CA PRO A 48 1.32 14.75 -2.32
C PRO A 48 0.86 13.89 -3.52
N GLY A 49 -0.02 12.91 -3.26
CA GLY A 49 -0.49 11.96 -4.27
C GLY A 49 0.48 10.82 -4.60
N SER A 50 1.67 10.80 -3.97
CA SER A 50 2.49 9.59 -3.95
C SER A 50 1.96 8.61 -2.90
N ALA A 51 1.97 7.33 -3.25
CA ALA A 51 1.63 6.27 -2.32
C ALA A 51 2.75 5.24 -2.24
N LYS A 52 2.77 4.51 -1.13
CA LYS A 52 3.65 3.36 -0.97
C LYS A 52 2.91 2.15 -0.40
N CYS A 53 3.42 0.96 -0.69
CA CYS A 53 2.92 -0.30 -0.14
C CYS A 53 4.10 -1.21 0.27
N THR A 54 4.14 -1.57 1.55
CA THR A 54 5.10 -2.54 2.07
C THR A 54 4.43 -3.91 2.16
N TYR A 55 4.92 -4.88 1.41
CA TYR A 55 4.44 -6.26 1.41
C TYR A 55 5.20 -7.11 2.43
N GLY A 56 4.57 -7.39 3.56
CA GLY A 56 5.04 -8.35 4.58
C GLY A 56 4.06 -9.51 4.73
N THR A 57 3.90 -10.03 5.95
CA THR A 57 2.85 -11.00 6.29
C THR A 57 1.46 -10.48 5.91
N GLY A 58 1.23 -9.18 6.14
CA GLY A 58 0.15 -8.36 5.58
C GLY A 58 0.73 -7.23 4.71
N CYS A 59 -0.09 -6.27 4.28
CA CYS A 59 0.40 -5.05 3.62
C CYS A 59 0.08 -3.81 4.43
N PHE A 60 0.95 -2.81 4.33
CA PHE A 60 0.71 -1.47 4.86
C PHE A 60 0.89 -0.43 3.76
N LEU A 61 -0.16 0.34 3.51
CA LEU A 61 -0.21 1.38 2.51
C LEU A 61 -0.24 2.75 3.19
N LEU A 62 0.54 3.68 2.65
CA LEU A 62 0.43 5.09 2.99
C LEU A 62 0.25 5.89 1.70
N TYR A 63 -0.67 6.85 1.73
CA TYR A 63 -0.90 7.82 0.66
C TYR A 63 -0.66 9.22 1.22
N ASN A 64 0.28 9.95 0.64
CA ASN A 64 0.69 11.26 1.13
C ASN A 64 -0.34 12.33 0.70
N THR A 65 -0.89 13.05 1.68
CA THR A 65 -1.90 14.10 1.45
C THR A 65 -1.31 15.51 1.54
N GLY A 66 0.01 15.64 1.64
CA GLY A 66 0.72 16.88 1.89
C GLY A 66 0.39 17.45 3.26
N SER A 67 0.35 18.78 3.35
CA SER A 67 -0.08 19.49 4.56
C SER A 67 -1.59 19.41 4.84
N ARG A 68 -2.38 18.75 3.97
CA ARG A 68 -3.82 18.56 4.18
C ARG A 68 -4.06 17.37 5.11
N LYS A 69 -4.54 17.64 6.32
CA LYS A 69 -5.08 16.61 7.22
C LYS A 69 -6.46 16.19 6.74
N LEU A 70 -6.57 15.02 6.10
CA LEU A 70 -7.85 14.46 5.65
C LEU A 70 -8.36 13.44 6.64
N ILE A 71 -9.64 13.53 7.02
CA ILE A 71 -10.35 12.47 7.75
C ILE A 71 -11.02 11.57 6.72
N SER A 72 -10.72 10.28 6.75
CA SER A 72 -11.26 9.34 5.77
C SER A 72 -12.76 9.12 5.96
N GLU A 73 -13.52 9.15 4.88
CA GLU A 73 -14.91 8.72 4.81
C GLU A 73 -15.03 7.30 4.22
N HIS A 74 -13.92 6.76 3.68
CA HIS A 74 -13.86 5.48 2.98
C HIS A 74 -13.09 4.39 3.77
N GLY A 75 -12.93 4.59 5.08
CA GLY A 75 -12.42 3.57 6.00
C GLY A 75 -10.90 3.46 6.08
N THR A 76 -10.14 4.47 5.67
CA THR A 76 -8.70 4.54 5.94
C THR A 76 -8.41 5.37 7.19
N LEU A 77 -7.18 5.33 7.70
CA LEU A 77 -6.78 6.03 8.91
C LEU A 77 -6.02 7.31 8.56
N THR A 78 -6.29 8.41 9.23
CA THR A 78 -5.46 9.62 9.14
C THR A 78 -4.25 9.50 10.06
N THR A 79 -3.06 9.78 9.54
CA THR A 79 -1.82 9.77 10.32
C THR A 79 -0.86 10.87 9.88
N ILE A 80 0.22 11.08 10.62
CA ILE A 80 1.35 11.89 10.20
C ILE A 80 2.22 11.02 9.28
N GLY A 81 2.52 11.52 8.08
CA GLY A 81 3.48 10.91 7.17
C GLY A 81 4.90 11.21 7.63
N TYR A 82 5.23 12.50 7.71
CA TYR A 82 6.49 13.01 8.25
C TYR A 82 6.38 14.46 8.70
N TRP A 83 7.35 14.90 9.51
CA TRP A 83 7.52 16.32 9.84
C TRP A 83 8.98 16.64 10.15
N PHE A 84 9.60 17.47 9.31
CA PHE A 84 11.01 17.86 9.45
C PHE A 84 11.13 19.39 9.54
N PRO A 85 10.91 19.99 10.72
CA PRO A 85 10.90 21.44 10.88
C PRO A 85 12.27 22.12 10.64
N SER A 86 13.35 21.35 10.52
CA SER A 86 14.67 21.84 10.11
C SER A 86 14.75 22.14 8.60
N LEU A 87 13.90 21.53 7.78
CA LEU A 87 13.87 21.77 6.33
C LEU A 87 13.22 23.12 6.01
N GLU A 88 13.33 23.55 4.76
CA GLU A 88 12.72 24.79 4.26
C GLU A 88 11.43 24.50 3.48
N GLY A 89 10.67 25.56 3.17
CA GLY A 89 9.49 25.46 2.30
C GLY A 89 8.37 24.58 2.85
N ASP A 90 7.69 23.87 1.96
CA ASP A 90 6.55 23.01 2.33
C ASP A 90 6.98 21.75 3.11
N ASP A 91 8.22 21.28 2.98
CA ASP A 91 8.74 20.12 3.73
C ASP A 91 8.98 20.40 5.22
N SER A 92 9.08 21.68 5.59
CA SER A 92 9.15 22.13 6.99
C SER A 92 7.84 21.94 7.78
N LYS A 93 6.72 21.81 7.06
CA LYS A 93 5.37 21.68 7.64
C LYS A 93 5.09 20.21 7.96
N PRO A 94 4.13 19.91 8.85
CA PRO A 94 3.66 18.53 9.01
C PRO A 94 3.00 18.04 7.72
N HIS A 95 3.47 16.92 7.19
CA HIS A 95 2.83 16.20 6.09
C HIS A 95 2.03 15.03 6.66
N TYR A 96 0.79 14.92 6.22
CA TYR A 96 -0.15 13.88 6.63
C TYR A 96 -0.21 12.76 5.59
N ALA A 97 -0.74 11.62 6.03
CA ALA A 97 -1.02 10.51 5.16
C ALA A 97 -2.34 9.84 5.53
N LEU A 98 -2.95 9.20 4.54
CA LEU A 98 -3.94 8.17 4.76
C LEU A 98 -3.24 6.81 4.86
N GLU A 99 -3.59 6.00 5.84
CA GLU A 99 -3.05 4.66 6.09
C GLU A 99 -4.13 3.59 5.91
N GLY A 100 -3.78 2.52 5.21
CA GLY A 100 -4.62 1.34 5.03
C GLY A 100 -3.79 0.08 5.19
N SER A 101 -4.41 -0.99 5.63
CA SER A 101 -3.71 -2.25 5.90
C SER A 101 -4.49 -3.45 5.40
N ILE A 102 -3.75 -4.46 4.95
CA ILE A 102 -4.27 -5.77 4.54
C ILE A 102 -3.71 -6.79 5.51
N ALA A 103 -4.56 -7.60 6.13
CA ALA A 103 -4.12 -8.60 7.11
C ALA A 103 -3.34 -9.74 6.44
N VAL A 104 -3.82 -10.22 5.29
CA VAL A 104 -3.32 -11.41 4.62
C VAL A 104 -2.69 -11.03 3.28
N ALA A 105 -1.35 -10.98 3.25
CA ALA A 105 -0.56 -10.77 2.04
C ALA A 105 0.49 -11.88 1.91
N GLY A 106 1.72 -11.71 2.40
CA GLY A 106 2.72 -12.77 2.40
C GLY A 106 2.29 -14.02 3.17
N SER A 107 1.38 -13.89 4.14
CA SER A 107 0.78 -15.04 4.84
C SER A 107 -0.07 -15.93 3.92
N ILE A 108 -0.66 -15.42 2.82
CA ILE A 108 -1.34 -16.32 1.87
C ILE A 108 -0.34 -17.22 1.15
N ILE A 109 0.85 -16.70 0.83
CA ILE A 109 1.92 -17.49 0.20
C ILE A 109 2.42 -18.55 1.18
N GLN A 110 2.63 -18.17 2.45
CA GLN A 110 2.99 -19.11 3.51
C GLN A 110 1.93 -20.19 3.68
N TRP A 111 0.65 -19.83 3.69
CA TRP A 111 -0.45 -20.79 3.79
C TRP A 111 -0.52 -21.74 2.59
N LEU A 112 -0.32 -21.26 1.36
CA LEU A 112 -0.27 -22.11 0.17
C LEU A 112 0.91 -23.10 0.20
N ARG A 113 2.05 -22.68 0.77
CA ARG A 113 3.25 -23.52 0.98
C ARG A 113 3.03 -24.55 2.08
N ASP A 114 2.63 -24.10 3.27
CA ASP A 114 2.67 -24.92 4.48
C ASP A 114 1.41 -25.79 4.62
N ASN A 115 0.25 -25.26 4.25
CA ASN A 115 -1.03 -25.92 4.45
C ASN A 115 -1.50 -26.68 3.20
N LEU A 116 -1.43 -26.07 2.02
CA LEU A 116 -1.83 -26.73 0.77
C LEU A 116 -0.69 -27.42 0.03
N LYS A 117 0.57 -27.15 0.42
CA LYS A 117 1.76 -27.75 -0.20
C LYS A 117 1.81 -27.56 -1.71
N LEU A 118 1.35 -26.41 -2.21
CA LEU A 118 1.39 -26.09 -3.65
C LEU A 118 2.77 -25.67 -4.13
N ILE A 119 3.62 -25.18 -3.21
CA ILE A 119 4.97 -24.72 -3.45
C ILE A 119 5.87 -25.19 -2.31
N GLU A 120 7.17 -25.35 -2.58
CA GLU A 120 8.16 -25.71 -1.56
C GLU A 120 8.73 -24.46 -0.87
N ASN A 121 9.02 -23.41 -1.64
CA ASN A 121 9.56 -22.15 -1.14
C ASN A 121 8.66 -20.98 -1.54
N ALA A 122 8.66 -19.91 -0.74
CA ALA A 122 7.86 -18.72 -1.04
C ALA A 122 8.20 -18.08 -2.39
N LYS A 123 9.46 -18.19 -2.85
CA LYS A 123 9.92 -17.67 -4.15
C LYS A 123 9.30 -18.42 -5.34
N ASP A 124 8.78 -19.62 -5.13
CA ASP A 124 8.25 -20.48 -6.20
C ASP A 124 6.81 -20.08 -6.60
N ILE A 125 6.16 -19.17 -5.84
CA ILE A 125 4.79 -18.72 -6.11
C ILE A 125 4.68 -17.94 -7.43
N GLY A 126 5.65 -17.09 -7.75
CA GLY A 126 5.70 -16.32 -8.99
C GLY A 126 5.79 -17.25 -10.21
N PRO A 127 6.81 -18.11 -10.28
CA PRO A 127 6.92 -19.12 -11.34
C PRO A 127 5.68 -20.00 -11.48
N LEU A 128 5.06 -20.45 -10.38
CA LEU A 128 3.83 -21.24 -10.44
C LEU A 128 2.66 -20.44 -11.01
N ALA A 129 2.45 -19.20 -10.56
CA ALA A 129 1.39 -18.33 -11.04
C ALA A 129 1.55 -17.91 -12.52
N SER A 130 2.79 -17.91 -13.03
CA SER A 130 3.13 -17.59 -14.42
C SER A 130 3.00 -18.76 -15.40
N GLN A 131 2.67 -19.97 -14.92
CA GLN A 131 2.35 -21.09 -15.81
C GLN A 131 0.99 -20.94 -16.52
N VAL A 132 0.20 -19.93 -16.13
CA VAL A 132 -1.09 -19.60 -16.71
C VAL A 132 -1.17 -18.10 -16.99
N ASP A 133 -1.85 -17.72 -18.07
CA ASP A 133 -1.97 -16.31 -18.47
C ASP A 133 -2.84 -15.50 -17.50
N ASN A 134 -3.79 -16.16 -16.82
CA ASN A 134 -4.71 -15.55 -15.87
C ASN A 134 -5.24 -16.58 -14.86
N SER A 135 -6.02 -16.13 -13.88
CA SER A 135 -6.62 -16.97 -12.83
C SER A 135 -7.71 -17.95 -13.31
N GLY A 136 -8.04 -17.99 -14.61
CA GLY A 136 -8.98 -18.97 -15.17
C GLY A 136 -10.42 -18.78 -14.68
N GLY A 137 -10.76 -17.57 -14.20
CA GLY A 137 -12.06 -17.30 -13.56
C GLY A 137 -12.06 -17.46 -12.05
N VAL A 138 -11.00 -18.04 -11.47
CA VAL A 138 -10.87 -18.23 -10.03
C VAL A 138 -10.67 -16.87 -9.34
N VAL A 139 -11.36 -16.66 -8.23
CA VAL A 139 -11.13 -15.50 -7.35
C VAL A 139 -10.86 -16.01 -5.95
N PHE A 140 -9.73 -15.61 -5.37
CA PHE A 140 -9.40 -15.89 -3.98
C PHE A 140 -9.55 -14.61 -3.16
N ILE A 141 -10.50 -14.58 -2.23
CA ILE A 141 -10.62 -13.55 -1.19
C ILE A 141 -9.72 -13.93 0.00
N PRO A 142 -8.57 -13.27 0.23
CA PRO A 142 -7.63 -13.63 1.28
C PRO A 142 -8.06 -13.00 2.63
N ALA A 143 -9.15 -13.48 3.20
CA ALA A 143 -9.75 -12.92 4.42
C ALA A 143 -9.65 -13.86 5.63
N PHE A 144 -8.51 -14.52 5.85
CA PHE A 144 -8.37 -15.50 6.96
C PHE A 144 -8.67 -14.91 8.35
N SER A 145 -8.46 -13.62 8.52
CA SER A 145 -8.78 -12.86 9.74
C SER A 145 -9.77 -11.72 9.48
N GLY A 146 -10.66 -11.89 8.50
CA GLY A 146 -11.55 -10.82 8.02
C GLY A 146 -10.89 -9.91 6.97
N LEU A 147 -11.68 -8.94 6.50
CA LEU A 147 -11.25 -7.88 5.59
C LEU A 147 -11.14 -6.56 6.36
N TYR A 148 -10.02 -5.87 6.22
CA TYR A 148 -9.81 -4.54 6.80
C TYR A 148 -10.28 -3.45 5.83
N ALA A 149 -9.66 -2.27 5.86
CA ALA A 149 -9.96 -1.18 4.93
C ALA A 149 -9.94 -1.66 3.46
N PRO A 150 -10.84 -1.16 2.60
CA PRO A 150 -11.97 -0.27 2.93
C PRO A 150 -13.22 -1.03 3.40
N TYR A 151 -13.19 -2.36 3.48
CA TYR A 151 -14.38 -3.19 3.66
C TYR A 151 -14.87 -3.32 5.11
N TRP A 152 -13.95 -3.34 6.07
CA TRP A 152 -14.18 -3.48 7.52
C TRP A 152 -15.19 -4.56 7.91
N ASP A 153 -14.87 -5.79 7.55
CA ASP A 153 -15.69 -6.96 7.83
C ASP A 153 -14.87 -8.01 8.59
N GLY A 154 -15.11 -8.11 9.90
CA GLY A 154 -14.49 -9.13 10.75
C GLY A 154 -15.10 -10.53 10.60
N GLY A 155 -16.28 -10.66 10.01
CA GLY A 155 -16.97 -11.92 9.74
C GLY A 155 -16.52 -12.59 8.43
N ALA A 156 -15.88 -11.84 7.53
CA ALA A 156 -15.37 -12.35 6.27
C ALA A 156 -14.34 -13.45 6.47
N ARG A 157 -14.32 -14.45 5.59
CA ARG A 157 -13.38 -15.58 5.64
C ARG A 157 -12.72 -15.86 4.31
N GLY A 158 -11.54 -16.47 4.38
CA GLY A 158 -10.80 -16.95 3.21
C GLY A 158 -11.69 -17.80 2.31
N SER A 159 -11.91 -17.35 1.08
CA SER A 159 -12.90 -17.95 0.16
C SER A 159 -12.33 -18.03 -1.25
N ILE A 160 -12.55 -19.17 -1.92
CA ILE A 160 -12.16 -19.38 -3.32
C ILE A 160 -13.44 -19.61 -4.14
N PHE A 161 -13.63 -18.80 -5.18
CA PHE A 161 -14.79 -18.87 -6.07
C PHE A 161 -14.37 -19.19 -7.50
N GLY A 162 -15.30 -19.68 -8.31
CA GLY A 162 -15.12 -19.79 -9.77
C GLY A 162 -14.32 -21.01 -10.23
N MET A 163 -14.11 -22.01 -9.37
CA MET A 163 -13.42 -23.25 -9.76
C MET A 163 -14.24 -24.07 -10.77
N THR A 164 -13.54 -24.69 -11.71
CA THR A 164 -14.09 -25.67 -12.66
C THR A 164 -13.16 -26.89 -12.71
N GLN A 165 -13.52 -27.93 -13.47
CA GLN A 165 -12.65 -29.09 -13.71
C GLN A 165 -11.31 -28.74 -14.39
N TYR A 166 -11.20 -27.56 -15.01
CA TYR A 166 -9.98 -27.08 -15.66
C TYR A 166 -9.05 -26.31 -14.70
N THR A 167 -9.50 -26.01 -13.48
CA THR A 167 -8.72 -25.26 -12.50
C THR A 167 -7.52 -26.07 -12.04
N SER A 168 -6.35 -25.43 -12.04
CA SER A 168 -5.06 -26.01 -11.61
C SER A 168 -4.49 -25.26 -10.40
N SER A 169 -3.43 -25.78 -9.80
CA SER A 169 -2.68 -25.09 -8.74
C SER A 169 -2.15 -23.73 -9.20
N SER A 170 -1.72 -23.61 -10.45
CA SER A 170 -1.26 -22.35 -11.06
C SER A 170 -2.36 -21.28 -11.07
N HIS A 171 -3.60 -21.67 -11.37
CA HIS A 171 -4.76 -20.76 -11.33
C HIS A 171 -5.06 -20.27 -9.90
N ILE A 172 -4.95 -21.16 -8.90
CA ILE A 172 -5.14 -20.81 -7.48
C ILE A 172 -4.01 -19.88 -7.00
N ALA A 173 -2.76 -20.18 -7.36
CA ALA A 173 -1.61 -19.33 -7.06
C ALA A 173 -1.78 -17.94 -7.67
N ARG A 174 -2.18 -17.86 -8.95
CA ARG A 174 -2.47 -16.60 -9.64
C ARG A 174 -3.60 -15.82 -8.96
N ALA A 175 -4.72 -16.48 -8.62
CA ALA A 175 -5.84 -15.86 -7.92
C ALA A 175 -5.48 -15.36 -6.51
N ALA A 176 -4.59 -16.04 -5.79
CA ALA A 176 -4.10 -15.61 -4.49
C ALA A 176 -3.28 -14.31 -4.58
N LEU A 177 -2.37 -14.21 -5.55
CA LEU A 177 -1.60 -12.99 -5.80
C LEU A 177 -2.50 -11.84 -6.27
N GLU A 178 -3.41 -12.11 -7.20
CA GLU A 178 -4.42 -11.15 -7.67
C GLU A 178 -5.27 -10.64 -6.50
N GLY A 179 -5.70 -11.51 -5.58
CA GLY A 179 -6.51 -11.12 -4.42
C GLY A 179 -5.82 -10.13 -3.47
N VAL A 180 -4.51 -10.27 -3.26
CA VAL A 180 -3.72 -9.27 -2.52
C VAL A 180 -3.67 -7.95 -3.29
N CYS A 181 -3.39 -8.01 -4.60
CA CYS A 181 -3.27 -6.82 -5.46
C CYS A 181 -4.59 -6.06 -5.62
N PHE A 182 -5.73 -6.77 -5.63
CA PHE A 182 -7.05 -6.16 -5.66
C PHE A 182 -7.40 -5.44 -4.36
N GLN A 183 -6.98 -5.96 -3.19
CA GLN A 183 -7.14 -5.23 -1.94
C GLN A 183 -6.27 -3.96 -1.91
N VAL A 184 -5.04 -4.02 -2.41
CA VAL A 184 -4.18 -2.84 -2.56
C VAL A 184 -4.89 -1.78 -3.41
N ARG A 185 -5.44 -2.19 -4.55
CA ARG A 185 -6.26 -1.32 -5.41
C ARG A 185 -7.47 -0.74 -4.68
N ALA A 186 -8.20 -1.55 -3.92
CA ALA A 186 -9.38 -1.10 -3.18
C ALA A 186 -9.03 0.01 -2.18
N ILE A 187 -7.93 -0.16 -1.45
CA ILE A 187 -7.44 0.81 -0.47
C ILE A 187 -6.99 2.10 -1.18
N LEU A 188 -6.22 1.99 -2.26
CA LEU A 188 -5.75 3.17 -3.00
C LEU A 188 -6.91 3.94 -3.63
N ARG A 189 -7.95 3.24 -4.12
CA ARG A 189 -9.19 3.88 -4.60
C ARG A 189 -9.88 4.67 -3.48
N ALA A 190 -9.99 4.10 -2.29
CA ALA A 190 -10.56 4.78 -1.12
C ALA A 190 -9.74 6.04 -0.74
N MET A 191 -8.41 5.92 -0.64
CA MET A 191 -7.51 7.03 -0.31
C MET A 191 -7.59 8.18 -1.33
N ALA A 192 -7.58 7.85 -2.61
CA ALA A 192 -7.67 8.85 -3.66
C ALA A 192 -9.04 9.52 -3.69
N SER A 193 -10.12 8.79 -3.41
CA SER A 193 -11.48 9.36 -3.29
C SER A 193 -11.55 10.36 -2.13
N ASP A 194 -11.01 10.00 -0.95
CA ASP A 194 -10.87 10.93 0.19
C ASP A 194 -10.04 12.18 -0.16
N ALA A 195 -9.05 12.03 -1.05
CA ALA A 195 -8.23 13.14 -1.53
C ALA A 195 -8.90 14.04 -2.59
N GLY A 196 -10.10 13.66 -3.06
CA GLY A 196 -10.91 14.39 -4.04
C GLY A 196 -10.79 13.90 -5.49
N ALA A 197 -10.29 12.68 -5.72
CA ALA A 197 -10.32 12.05 -7.04
C ALA A 197 -11.75 11.66 -7.45
N SER A 198 -12.02 11.55 -8.76
CA SER A 198 -13.24 10.87 -9.22
C SER A 198 -13.20 9.41 -8.76
N GLU A 199 -14.36 8.84 -8.39
CA GLU A 199 -14.45 7.42 -7.99
C GLU A 199 -13.92 6.48 -9.09
N ASP A 200 -14.01 6.94 -10.33
CA ASP A 200 -13.59 6.24 -11.53
C ASP A 200 -12.15 6.60 -11.95
N PHE A 201 -11.32 7.30 -11.18
CA PHE A 201 -10.00 7.73 -11.71
C PHE A 201 -9.08 6.56 -12.13
N LEU A 202 -9.16 5.40 -11.46
CA LEU A 202 -8.45 4.17 -11.84
C LEU A 202 -9.05 3.51 -13.09
N GLU A 203 -10.28 3.90 -13.42
CA GLU A 203 -11.11 3.38 -14.49
C GLU A 203 -11.13 4.33 -15.70
N GLU A 204 -11.07 5.64 -15.54
CA GLU A 204 -11.19 6.69 -16.57
C GLU A 204 -9.88 6.94 -17.36
N ALA A 205 -8.84 6.16 -17.11
CA ALA A 205 -7.45 6.44 -17.51
C ALA A 205 -7.12 6.34 -19.02
N LEU A 206 -8.07 6.61 -19.93
CA LEU A 206 -7.87 6.52 -21.37
C LEU A 206 -7.63 7.86 -22.09
N THR A 207 -7.87 9.03 -21.49
CA THR A 207 -7.84 10.29 -22.28
C THR A 207 -7.21 11.55 -21.67
N LYS A 208 -6.88 11.62 -20.37
CA LYS A 208 -6.26 12.83 -19.80
C LYS A 208 -5.24 12.51 -18.71
N GLN A 209 -3.95 12.57 -19.06
CA GLN A 209 -2.90 12.80 -18.06
C GLN A 209 -2.93 14.28 -17.66
N ASN A 210 -3.78 14.66 -16.71
CA ASN A 210 -3.70 16.00 -16.10
C ASN A 210 -2.63 15.99 -15.00
N GLU A 211 -1.81 17.03 -14.95
CA GLU A 211 -0.70 17.22 -13.99
C GLU A 211 -1.13 17.26 -12.51
N LYS A 212 -2.44 17.37 -12.23
CA LYS A 212 -3.01 17.16 -10.90
C LYS A 212 -3.47 15.70 -10.74
N LYS A 213 -2.53 14.75 -10.76
CA LYS A 213 -2.86 13.33 -10.56
C LYS A 213 -3.09 13.04 -9.07
N PRO A 214 -4.26 12.49 -8.68
CA PRO A 214 -4.47 12.06 -7.30
C PRO A 214 -3.51 10.92 -6.93
N LEU A 215 -3.33 9.92 -7.80
CA LEU A 215 -2.33 8.87 -7.61
C LEU A 215 -1.55 8.65 -8.90
N SER A 216 -0.24 8.92 -8.88
CA SER A 216 0.62 8.80 -10.08
C SER A 216 1.58 7.61 -10.01
N SER A 217 1.99 7.22 -8.81
CA SER A 217 2.87 6.07 -8.60
C SER A 217 2.63 5.39 -7.26
N LEU A 218 2.84 4.07 -7.26
CA LEU A 218 2.89 3.25 -6.06
C LEU A 218 4.33 2.75 -5.87
N ALA A 219 5.04 3.26 -4.87
CA ALA A 219 6.32 2.70 -4.47
C ALA A 219 6.11 1.43 -3.66
N VAL A 220 6.88 0.37 -3.92
CA VAL A 220 6.70 -0.94 -3.28
C VAL A 220 7.99 -1.50 -2.72
N ASP A 221 7.89 -2.12 -1.55
CA ASP A 221 8.99 -2.81 -0.88
C ASP A 221 8.50 -4.07 -0.13
N GLY A 222 9.43 -4.84 0.42
CA GLY A 222 9.13 -6.03 1.21
C GLY A 222 9.24 -7.36 0.47
N GLY A 223 8.69 -8.42 1.08
CA GLY A 223 8.89 -9.80 0.65
C GLY A 223 8.26 -10.11 -0.71
N MET A 224 6.97 -9.79 -0.90
CA MET A 224 6.27 -10.10 -2.15
C MET A 224 6.75 -9.23 -3.31
N SER A 225 7.24 -8.01 -3.04
CA SER A 225 7.71 -7.12 -4.08
C SER A 225 8.98 -7.63 -4.79
N LYS A 226 9.64 -8.66 -4.26
CA LYS A 226 10.79 -9.32 -4.91
C LYS A 226 10.42 -10.15 -6.14
N ALA A 227 9.14 -10.52 -6.28
CA ALA A 227 8.65 -11.24 -7.46
C ALA A 227 8.14 -10.25 -8.51
N ASP A 228 8.74 -10.27 -9.70
CA ASP A 228 8.34 -9.42 -10.84
C ASP A 228 6.90 -9.71 -11.24
N GLU A 229 6.48 -10.96 -11.14
CA GLU A 229 5.12 -11.43 -11.43
C GLU A 229 4.09 -10.70 -10.57
N VAL A 230 4.36 -10.52 -9.28
CA VAL A 230 3.46 -9.81 -8.35
C VAL A 230 3.36 -8.34 -8.74
N LEU A 231 4.49 -7.72 -9.08
CA LEU A 231 4.52 -6.29 -9.42
C LEU A 231 3.85 -6.01 -10.76
N GLN A 232 4.02 -6.90 -11.74
CA GLN A 232 3.31 -6.80 -13.01
C GLN A 232 1.79 -6.99 -12.81
N ILE A 233 1.36 -7.98 -12.02
CA ILE A 233 -0.06 -8.15 -11.66
C ILE A 233 -0.61 -6.91 -10.96
N GLN A 234 0.15 -6.32 -10.03
CA GLN A 234 -0.25 -5.10 -9.33
C GLN A 234 -0.41 -3.92 -10.29
N ALA A 235 0.54 -3.74 -11.22
CA ALA A 235 0.50 -2.69 -12.24
C ALA A 235 -0.70 -2.89 -13.18
N ASP A 236 -0.93 -4.11 -13.66
CA ASP A 236 -2.09 -4.47 -14.48
C ASP A 236 -3.41 -4.17 -13.77
N ILE A 237 -3.52 -4.49 -12.48
CA ILE A 237 -4.73 -4.26 -11.71
C ILE A 237 -4.97 -2.75 -11.48
N LEU A 238 -3.93 -1.97 -11.21
CA LEU A 238 -4.03 -0.52 -10.99
C LEU A 238 -4.29 0.26 -12.29
N GLY A 239 -3.84 -0.26 -13.43
CA GLY A 239 -4.05 0.37 -14.73
C GLY A 239 -3.01 1.43 -15.09
N PRO A 240 -3.13 2.05 -16.27
CA PRO A 240 -2.07 2.80 -16.93
C PRO A 240 -1.80 4.18 -16.30
N CYS A 241 -2.67 4.65 -15.40
CA CYS A 241 -2.48 5.92 -14.72
C CYS A 241 -1.45 5.85 -13.58
N VAL A 242 -1.18 4.64 -13.05
CA VAL A 242 -0.30 4.40 -11.91
C VAL A 242 0.90 3.55 -12.32
N THR A 243 2.10 4.08 -12.12
CA THR A 243 3.33 3.29 -12.25
C THR A 243 3.66 2.61 -10.92
N VAL A 244 3.89 1.30 -10.93
CA VAL A 244 4.40 0.57 -9.76
C VAL A 244 5.93 0.62 -9.81
N LYS A 245 6.56 1.08 -8.72
CA LYS A 245 8.01 1.27 -8.63
C LYS A 245 8.57 0.43 -7.48
N ARG A 246 9.34 -0.60 -7.80
CA ARG A 246 10.09 -1.35 -6.80
C ARG A 246 11.16 -0.47 -6.19
N ALA A 247 11.28 -0.47 -4.87
CA ALA A 247 12.36 0.23 -4.21
C ALA A 247 13.71 -0.47 -4.51
N ALA A 248 14.70 0.32 -4.95
CA ALA A 248 16.05 -0.18 -5.22
C ALA A 248 16.73 -0.78 -3.97
N ILE A 249 16.44 -0.19 -2.80
CA ILE A 249 16.90 -0.69 -1.50
C ILE A 249 15.72 -1.39 -0.82
N SER A 250 15.84 -2.70 -0.59
CA SER A 250 14.74 -3.49 -0.02
C SER A 250 14.39 -3.12 1.43
N GLU A 251 15.36 -2.62 2.21
CA GLU A 251 15.19 -2.23 3.62
C GLU A 251 14.72 -0.78 3.77
N CYS A 252 13.61 -0.43 3.11
CA CYS A 252 13.08 0.93 3.09
C CYS A 252 12.76 1.48 4.48
N THR A 253 12.36 0.64 5.44
CA THR A 253 12.08 1.11 6.81
C THR A 253 13.34 1.64 7.48
N ALA A 254 14.47 0.94 7.35
CA ALA A 254 15.74 1.38 7.89
C ALA A 254 16.27 2.59 7.13
N LEU A 255 16.16 2.59 5.80
CA LEU A 255 16.53 3.72 4.96
C LEU A 255 15.76 5.00 5.31
N GLY A 256 14.45 4.90 5.56
CA GLY A 256 13.64 6.05 5.97
C GLY A 256 14.11 6.66 7.29
N ALA A 257 14.50 5.82 8.26
CA ALA A 257 15.08 6.30 9.51
C ALA A 257 16.45 6.99 9.31
N ALA A 258 17.29 6.43 8.44
CA ALA A 258 18.58 7.02 8.10
C ALA A 258 18.44 8.37 7.39
N ILE A 259 17.53 8.47 6.41
CA ILE A 259 17.20 9.72 5.72
C ILE A 259 16.68 10.74 6.75
N ALA A 260 15.70 10.36 7.56
CA ALA A 260 15.14 11.22 8.60
C ALA A 260 16.22 11.80 9.51
N ALA A 261 17.14 10.96 10.01
CA ALA A 261 18.27 11.40 10.80
C ALA A 261 19.19 12.36 10.01
N GLY A 262 19.52 12.00 8.77
CA GLY A 262 20.46 12.75 7.93
C GLY A 262 19.98 14.14 7.52
N VAL A 263 18.67 14.38 7.44
CA VAL A 263 18.08 15.68 7.06
C VAL A 263 17.64 16.55 8.26
N SER A 264 17.57 15.98 9.46
CA SER A 264 17.00 16.65 10.64
C SER A 264 17.94 17.64 11.34
N PHE A 265 19.21 17.72 10.95
CA PHE A 265 20.16 18.64 11.58
C PHE A 265 19.77 20.10 11.31
N LYS A 266 19.83 20.92 12.37
CA LYS A 266 19.48 22.35 12.29
C LYS A 266 20.50 23.13 11.47
N ASP A 267 21.79 22.86 11.65
CA ASP A 267 22.83 23.41 10.78
C ASP A 267 22.82 22.64 9.45
N PRO A 268 22.55 23.30 8.30
CA PRO A 268 22.57 22.65 7.00
C PRO A 268 23.92 22.01 6.65
N ASN A 269 25.04 22.48 7.24
CA ASN A 269 26.38 21.93 6.99
C ASN A 269 26.62 20.59 7.68
N GLU A 270 25.83 20.26 8.71
CA GLU A 270 25.91 18.99 9.43
C GLU A 270 25.03 17.90 8.81
N ARG A 271 24.16 18.26 7.86
CA ARG A 271 23.26 17.30 7.20
C ARG A 271 24.02 16.37 6.26
N VAL A 272 23.63 15.09 6.26
CA VAL A 272 24.10 14.10 5.27
C VAL A 272 23.49 14.38 3.90
N TRP A 273 22.22 14.81 3.90
CA TRP A 273 21.49 15.26 2.71
C TRP A 273 20.86 16.62 2.97
N LYS A 274 20.91 17.49 1.97
CA LYS A 274 20.41 18.87 2.10
C LYS A 274 18.90 18.90 2.39
N ASP A 275 18.16 18.12 1.62
CA ASP A 275 16.71 18.00 1.56
C ASP A 275 16.33 16.68 0.88
N PHE A 276 15.03 16.45 0.63
CA PHE A 276 14.57 15.24 -0.06
C PHE A 276 14.95 15.17 -1.54
N ASP A 277 15.17 16.30 -2.21
CA ASP A 277 15.59 16.31 -3.61
C ASP A 277 17.05 15.82 -3.73
N ASP A 278 17.92 16.22 -2.80
CA ASP A 278 19.30 15.71 -2.69
C ASP A 278 19.32 14.21 -2.33
N VAL A 279 18.38 13.73 -1.53
CA VAL A 279 18.19 12.29 -1.27
C VAL A 279 17.81 11.57 -2.56
N LEU A 280 16.81 12.06 -3.29
CA LEU A 280 16.35 11.47 -4.55
C LEU A 280 17.49 11.39 -5.57
N ALA A 281 18.24 12.47 -5.76
CA ALA A 281 19.33 12.55 -6.72
C ALA A 281 20.50 11.59 -6.40
N LYS A 282 20.76 11.31 -5.11
CA LYS A 282 21.86 10.44 -4.69
C LYS A 282 21.47 8.96 -4.58
N LEU A 283 20.21 8.67 -4.27
CA LEU A 283 19.72 7.28 -4.10
C LEU A 283 19.20 6.66 -5.39
N HIS A 284 18.69 7.45 -6.33
CA HIS A 284 18.25 6.96 -7.63
C HIS A 284 19.31 7.26 -8.70
N GLY A 285 19.91 6.21 -9.26
CA GLY A 285 20.81 6.32 -10.42
C GLY A 285 20.07 6.70 -11.71
N GLU A 286 20.82 6.93 -12.79
CA GLU A 286 20.30 7.45 -14.06
C GLU A 286 19.35 6.47 -14.82
N ASP A 287 19.34 5.17 -14.49
CA ASP A 287 18.42 4.19 -15.09
C ASP A 287 17.79 3.28 -14.01
N ASP A 288 16.46 3.27 -13.97
CA ASP A 288 15.62 2.53 -13.02
C ASP A 288 14.47 1.81 -13.76
N SER A 289 14.69 1.48 -15.03
CA SER A 289 13.69 0.83 -15.89
C SER A 289 13.28 -0.56 -15.38
N ASP A 290 14.24 -1.36 -14.91
CA ASP A 290 13.99 -2.72 -14.37
C ASP A 290 13.12 -2.75 -13.11
N ASN A 291 12.98 -1.62 -12.40
CA ASN A 291 12.14 -1.51 -11.21
C ASN A 291 10.78 -0.84 -11.49
N LYS A 292 10.47 -0.54 -12.75
CA LYS A 292 9.23 0.14 -13.15
C LYS A 292 8.30 -0.82 -13.88
N PHE A 293 7.12 -1.00 -13.32
CA PHE A 293 6.07 -1.84 -13.86
C PHE A 293 4.90 -0.97 -14.28
N VAL A 294 4.48 -1.15 -15.53
CA VAL A 294 3.34 -0.45 -16.13
C VAL A 294 2.30 -1.46 -16.58
N ALA A 295 1.04 -1.06 -16.56
CA ALA A 295 -0.06 -1.92 -16.98
C ALA A 295 0.10 -2.36 -18.45
N GLN A 296 0.03 -3.65 -18.68
CA GLN A 296 0.01 -4.31 -19.98
C GLN A 296 -1.38 -4.88 -20.30
N LEU A 297 -2.22 -5.10 -19.28
CA LEU A 297 -3.57 -5.65 -19.46
C LEU A 297 -4.53 -4.63 -20.11
N PRO A 298 -5.32 -5.02 -21.13
CA PRO A 298 -6.36 -4.17 -21.72
C PRO A 298 -7.41 -3.66 -20.72
N ASP A 299 -7.92 -2.44 -20.94
CA ASP A 299 -8.84 -1.77 -20.01
C ASP A 299 -10.16 -2.52 -19.77
N ASN A 300 -10.74 -3.10 -20.83
CA ASN A 300 -11.94 -3.92 -20.74
C ASN A 300 -11.74 -5.14 -19.83
N GLU A 301 -10.57 -5.78 -19.90
CA GLU A 301 -10.23 -6.92 -19.05
C GLU A 301 -10.02 -6.50 -17.61
N ARG A 302 -9.30 -5.39 -17.34
CA ARG A 302 -9.15 -4.83 -15.99
C ARG A 302 -10.48 -4.55 -15.32
N ARG A 303 -11.42 -3.92 -16.04
CA ARG A 303 -12.79 -3.66 -15.57
C ARG A 303 -13.52 -4.94 -15.23
N ARG A 304 -13.40 -5.95 -16.10
CA ARG A 304 -14.08 -7.24 -15.94
C ARG A 304 -13.60 -7.96 -14.69
N ILE A 305 -12.29 -8.05 -14.48
CA ILE A 305 -11.71 -8.73 -13.31
C ILE A 305 -11.97 -7.95 -12.02
N TRP A 306 -11.98 -6.62 -12.06
CA TRP A 306 -12.34 -5.78 -10.90
C TRP A 306 -13.80 -5.99 -10.46
N LYS A 307 -14.76 -5.95 -11.38
CA LYS A 307 -16.17 -6.23 -11.08
C LYS A 307 -16.37 -7.64 -10.52
N ARG A 308 -15.61 -8.62 -11.03
CA ARG A 308 -15.64 -9.99 -10.52
C ARG A 308 -15.11 -10.04 -9.09
N TRP A 309 -14.01 -9.36 -8.80
CA TRP A 309 -13.47 -9.22 -7.46
C TRP A 309 -14.50 -8.61 -6.50
N GLU A 310 -15.12 -7.48 -6.84
CA GLU A 310 -16.14 -6.83 -6.00
C GLU A 310 -17.34 -7.75 -5.71
N SER A 311 -17.78 -8.51 -6.73
CA SER A 311 -18.85 -9.51 -6.59
C SER A 311 -18.44 -10.70 -5.69
N ALA A 312 -17.17 -11.11 -5.73
CA ALA A 312 -16.67 -12.17 -4.85
C ALA A 312 -16.51 -11.67 -3.41
N VAL A 313 -16.07 -10.43 -3.21
CA VAL A 313 -15.99 -9.81 -1.87
C VAL A 313 -17.38 -9.77 -1.24
N SER A 314 -18.41 -9.29 -1.95
CA SER A 314 -19.76 -9.21 -1.38
C SER A 314 -20.33 -10.56 -0.94
N ARG A 315 -19.95 -11.65 -1.61
CA ARG A 315 -20.32 -13.03 -1.25
C ARG A 315 -19.50 -13.59 -0.09
N ALA A 316 -18.32 -13.05 0.16
CA ALA A 316 -17.42 -13.48 1.22
C ALA A 316 -17.60 -12.69 2.53
N LYS A 317 -18.48 -11.67 2.53
CA LYS A 317 -18.86 -10.88 3.70
C LYS A 317 -19.86 -11.61 4.59
N ASP A 318 -19.83 -11.30 5.89
CA ASP A 318 -20.78 -11.82 6.89
C ASP A 318 -20.97 -13.36 6.89
N VAL A 319 -19.93 -14.12 6.51
CA VAL A 319 -20.04 -15.59 6.41
C VAL A 319 -20.20 -16.24 7.79
N PHE A 320 -19.57 -15.67 8.82
CA PHE A 320 -19.73 -16.12 10.20
C PHE A 320 -20.01 -14.93 11.11
N HIS A 321 -21.15 -14.98 11.81
CA HIS A 321 -21.39 -14.18 13.00
C HIS A 321 -20.85 -14.97 14.20
N TYR A 322 -19.85 -14.42 14.88
CA TYR A 322 -19.43 -14.90 16.19
C TYR A 322 -20.22 -14.16 17.27
#